data_AF-H1Z2P8-F1
#
_entry.id   AF-H1Z2P8-F1
#
_cell.length_a   1.000
_cell.length_b   1.000
_cell.length_c   1.000
_cell.angle_alpha   90.00
_cell.angle_beta   90.00
_cell.angle_gamma   90.00
#
_symmetry.space_group_name_H-M   'P 1'
#
loop_
_entity.id
_entity.type
_entity.pdbx_description
1 polymer ?
#
loop_
_entity_poly.entity_id
_entity_poly.type
_entity_poly.pdbx_seq_one_letter_code
_entity_poly.pdbx_strand_id
1 'polypeptide(L)'
;MGVYNFYISEQTNAAGDTAPLTSPAAVTLNWQTKLTTSSGYVSFQVNKSAQVSYTIRKDGYVTVSRIYTPSWTGDTINEYIAIRPEGQVLPGDPTAAPTPDHRTDTQRAEAAFSIIFSNIEAFATLTCIVLLLSFIKWMKL
;
A
#
# COMPACT_ATOMS: atom_id res chain seq x y z
N MET A 1 25.40 -5.46 -24.13
CA MET A 1 24.00 -5.77 -23.78
C MET A 1 23.86 -5.77 -22.27
N GLY A 2 22.65 -5.56 -21.74
CA GLY A 2 22.36 -5.69 -20.32
C GLY A 2 21.29 -6.75 -20.07
N VAL A 3 21.15 -7.18 -18.83
CA VAL A 3 20.14 -8.13 -18.37
C VAL A 3 19.12 -7.41 -17.52
N TYR A 4 17.84 -7.58 -17.83
CA TYR A 4 16.73 -7.09 -17.04
C TYR A 4 16.05 -8.28 -16.36
N ASN A 5 16.18 -8.35 -15.05
CA ASN A 5 15.60 -9.38 -14.21
C ASN A 5 14.33 -8.84 -13.56
N PHE A 6 13.26 -9.61 -13.65
CA PHE A 6 12.02 -9.36 -12.94
C PHE A 6 11.84 -10.37 -11.82
N TYR A 7 11.45 -9.86 -10.66
CA TYR A 7 11.05 -10.63 -9.49
C TYR A 7 9.61 -10.24 -9.18
N ILE A 8 8.67 -11.10 -9.55
CA ILE A 8 7.25 -10.87 -9.39
C ILE A 8 6.75 -11.58 -8.12
N SER A 9 5.98 -10.88 -7.31
CA SER A 9 5.34 -11.41 -6.10
C SER A 9 3.85 -11.06 -6.07
N GLU A 10 3.08 -11.78 -5.26
CA GLU A 10 1.66 -11.49 -5.08
C GLU A 10 1.47 -10.58 -3.88
N GLN A 11 0.75 -9.48 -4.04
CA GLN A 11 0.35 -8.64 -2.93
C GLN A 11 -0.78 -9.32 -2.16
N THR A 12 -0.58 -9.55 -0.87
CA THR A 12 -1.51 -10.28 0.00
C THR A 12 -2.43 -9.36 0.78
N ASN A 13 -2.01 -8.12 1.03
CA ASN A 13 -2.81 -7.12 1.73
C ASN A 13 -2.43 -5.70 1.31
N ALA A 14 -3.13 -4.72 1.90
CA ALA A 14 -2.89 -3.32 1.60
C ALA A 14 -1.74 -2.66 2.33
N ALA A 15 -1.16 -3.32 3.33
CA ALA A 15 0.11 -2.89 3.90
C ALA A 15 1.28 -3.09 2.90
N GLY A 16 1.05 -3.83 1.82
CA GLY A 16 2.07 -4.15 0.82
C GLY A 16 2.79 -5.46 1.09
N ASP A 17 2.27 -6.29 2.00
CA ASP A 17 2.85 -7.61 2.27
C ASP A 17 2.76 -8.48 1.03
N THR A 18 3.84 -9.21 0.74
CA THR A 18 3.97 -10.01 -0.47
C THR A 18 4.18 -11.49 -0.15
N ALA A 19 3.67 -12.33 -1.04
CA ALA A 19 3.91 -13.76 -1.05
C ALA A 19 4.58 -14.18 -2.38
N PRO A 20 5.29 -15.32 -2.39
CA PRO A 20 5.77 -15.91 -3.64
C PRO A 20 4.63 -16.15 -4.62
N LEU A 21 4.94 -16.04 -5.92
CA LEU A 21 4.00 -16.37 -6.98
C LEU A 21 3.57 -17.84 -6.87
N THR A 22 2.27 -18.11 -6.90
CA THR A 22 1.74 -19.49 -6.84
C THR A 22 1.60 -20.12 -8.21
N SER A 23 1.55 -19.31 -9.27
CA SER A 23 1.52 -19.74 -10.67
C SER A 23 2.23 -18.73 -11.57
N PRO A 24 2.74 -19.13 -12.75
CA PRO A 24 3.50 -18.24 -13.63
C PRO A 24 2.73 -16.99 -14.06
N ALA A 25 3.43 -15.85 -14.11
CA ALA A 25 2.97 -14.65 -14.79
C ALA A 25 3.65 -14.52 -16.16
N ALA A 26 2.94 -13.94 -17.13
CA ALA A 26 3.51 -13.57 -18.42
C ALA A 26 4.11 -12.17 -18.32
N VAL A 27 5.41 -12.04 -18.61
CA VAL A 27 6.11 -10.77 -18.72
C VAL A 27 6.45 -10.53 -20.18
N THR A 28 5.97 -9.42 -20.72
CA THR A 28 6.32 -8.95 -22.06
C THR A 28 7.27 -7.77 -21.94
N LEU A 29 8.45 -7.85 -22.54
CA LEU A 29 9.41 -6.76 -22.64
C LEU A 29 9.98 -6.71 -24.06
N ASN A 30 9.97 -5.54 -24.70
CA ASN A 30 10.46 -5.33 -26.06
C ASN A 30 9.96 -6.41 -27.05
N TRP A 31 8.64 -6.66 -27.07
CA TRP A 31 7.97 -7.66 -27.92
C TRP A 31 8.29 -9.13 -27.63
N GLN A 32 9.17 -9.42 -26.66
CA GLN A 32 9.41 -10.78 -26.19
C GLN A 32 8.52 -11.06 -24.99
N THR A 33 7.81 -12.18 -25.01
CA THR A 33 7.03 -12.65 -23.86
C THR A 33 7.65 -13.90 -23.28
N LYS A 34 7.82 -13.92 -21.96
CA LYS A 34 8.31 -15.07 -21.20
C LYS A 34 7.43 -15.29 -19.97
N LEU A 35 7.30 -16.54 -19.56
CA LEU A 35 6.67 -16.90 -18.31
C LEU A 35 7.68 -16.85 -17.17
N THR A 36 7.24 -16.42 -16.00
CA THR A 36 8.03 -16.51 -14.78
C THR A 36 8.16 -17.96 -14.30
N THR A 37 9.23 -18.24 -13.55
CA THR A 37 9.34 -19.48 -12.77
C THR A 37 8.31 -19.50 -11.63
N SER A 38 8.23 -20.63 -10.92
CA SER A 38 7.44 -20.76 -9.69
C SER A 38 7.90 -19.83 -8.56
N SER A 39 9.10 -19.26 -8.66
CA SER A 39 9.60 -18.24 -7.72
C SER A 39 9.32 -16.81 -8.18
N GLY A 40 8.54 -16.64 -9.27
CA GLY A 40 8.24 -15.33 -9.85
C GLY A 40 9.39 -14.69 -10.63
N TYR A 41 10.44 -15.43 -10.96
CA TYR A 41 11.62 -14.89 -11.64
C TYR A 41 11.56 -15.04 -13.16
N VAL A 42 12.01 -14.01 -13.88
CA VAL A 42 12.27 -14.08 -15.33
C VAL A 42 13.33 -13.06 -15.75
N SER A 43 14.09 -13.38 -16.81
CA SER A 43 15.15 -12.50 -17.32
C SER A 43 15.07 -12.24 -18.82
N PHE A 44 15.47 -11.03 -19.20
CA PHE A 44 15.54 -10.56 -20.59
C PHE A 44 16.91 -9.96 -20.87
N GLN A 45 17.43 -10.18 -22.08
CA GLN A 45 18.58 -9.43 -22.57
C GLN A 45 18.08 -8.21 -23.34
N VAL A 46 18.60 -7.04 -22.99
CA VAL A 46 18.15 -5.75 -23.51
C VAL A 46 19.33 -4.87 -23.90
N ASN A 47 19.12 -3.94 -24.83
CA ASN A 47 20.12 -2.94 -25.13
C ASN A 47 20.14 -1.86 -24.03
N LYS A 48 21.33 -1.48 -23.58
CA LYS A 48 21.49 -0.56 -22.44
C LYS A 48 21.05 0.87 -22.75
N SER A 49 20.99 1.25 -24.02
CA SER A 49 20.60 2.61 -24.44
C SER A 49 19.11 2.77 -24.74
N ALA A 50 18.29 1.74 -24.50
CA ALA A 50 16.87 1.76 -24.86
C ALA A 50 15.97 2.01 -23.64
N GLN A 51 14.99 2.89 -23.81
CA GLN A 51 13.79 2.88 -22.97
C GLN A 51 13.15 1.50 -23.07
N VAL A 52 12.76 0.93 -21.93
CA VAL A 52 12.09 -0.36 -21.86
C VAL A 52 10.64 -0.15 -21.47
N SER A 53 9.74 -0.70 -22.29
CA SER A 53 8.35 -0.88 -21.93
C SER A 53 8.15 -2.35 -21.57
N TYR A 54 7.49 -2.57 -20.44
CA TYR A 54 7.11 -3.92 -20.03
C TYR A 54 5.66 -3.99 -19.56
N THR A 55 5.07 -5.15 -19.79
CA THR A 55 3.72 -5.50 -19.36
C THR A 55 3.76 -6.84 -18.65
N ILE A 56 3.10 -6.92 -17.50
CA ILE A 56 3.00 -8.14 -16.70
C ILE A 56 1.52 -8.51 -16.59
N ARG A 57 1.20 -9.74 -16.97
CA ARG A 57 -0.16 -10.28 -16.96
C ARG A 57 -0.19 -11.61 -16.22
N LYS A 58 -1.21 -11.77 -15.38
CA LYS A 58 -1.56 -13.02 -14.72
C LYS A 58 -3.07 -13.03 -14.57
N ASP A 59 -3.69 -14.17 -14.88
CA ASP A 59 -5.16 -14.28 -14.81
C ASP A 59 -5.65 -14.04 -13.39
N GLY A 60 -6.66 -13.19 -13.25
CA GLY A 60 -7.21 -12.77 -11.96
C GLY A 60 -6.37 -11.73 -11.21
N TYR A 61 -5.37 -11.10 -11.86
CA TYR A 61 -4.55 -10.03 -11.28
C TYR A 61 -4.53 -8.80 -12.19
N VAL A 62 -4.41 -7.64 -11.56
CA VAL A 62 -4.34 -6.37 -12.27
C VAL A 62 -3.09 -6.35 -13.15
N THR A 63 -3.29 -6.07 -14.44
CA THR A 63 -2.21 -5.93 -15.40
C THR A 63 -1.33 -4.73 -15.04
N VAL A 64 -0.02 -4.96 -14.95
CA VAL A 64 0.97 -3.90 -14.73
C VAL A 64 1.61 -3.54 -16.05
N SER A 65 1.51 -2.26 -16.44
CA SER A 65 2.19 -1.73 -17.63
C SER A 65 3.02 -0.52 -17.24
N ARG A 66 4.32 -0.55 -17.55
CA ARG A 66 5.25 0.53 -17.22
C ARG A 66 6.19 0.81 -18.38
N ILE A 67 6.57 2.08 -18.47
CA ILE A 67 7.64 2.55 -19.34
C ILE A 67 8.71 3.10 -18.40
N TYR A 68 9.92 2.59 -18.55
CA TYR A 68 11.03 2.91 -17.68
C TYR A 68 12.29 3.21 -18.49
N THR A 69 13.02 4.22 -18.07
CA THR A 69 14.35 4.54 -18.61
C THR A 69 15.40 4.09 -17.60
N PRO A 70 15.97 2.89 -17.76
CA PRO A 70 16.92 2.35 -16.82
C PRO A 70 18.22 3.15 -16.74
N SER A 71 18.64 3.45 -15.51
CA SER A 71 19.99 3.95 -15.24
C SER A 71 20.93 2.77 -15.02
N TRP A 72 21.76 2.47 -16.00
CA TRP A 72 22.68 1.34 -15.94
C TRP A 72 23.93 1.70 -15.13
N THR A 73 23.99 1.23 -13.88
CA THR A 73 25.22 1.25 -13.07
C THR A 73 26.10 0.02 -13.29
N GLY A 74 25.64 -0.95 -14.11
CA GLY A 74 26.36 -2.18 -14.45
C GLY A 74 25.76 -2.89 -15.68
N ASP A 75 25.84 -4.22 -15.71
CA ASP A 75 25.24 -5.07 -16.77
C ASP A 75 23.84 -5.57 -16.43
N THR A 76 23.36 -5.37 -15.21
CA THR A 76 22.12 -5.99 -14.72
C THR A 76 21.22 -4.96 -14.05
N ILE A 77 19.92 -5.09 -14.27
CA ILE A 77 18.87 -4.39 -13.54
C ILE A 77 17.93 -5.42 -12.93
N ASN A 78 17.59 -5.21 -11.66
CA ASN A 78 16.67 -6.05 -10.91
C ASN A 78 15.43 -5.22 -10.58
N GLU A 79 14.28 -5.65 -11.07
CA GLU A 79 13.00 -5.00 -10.86
C GLU A 79 12.11 -5.92 -10.00
N TYR A 80 11.64 -5.39 -8.88
CA TYR A 80 10.78 -6.11 -7.93
C TYR A 80 9.36 -5.56 -8.03
N ILE A 81 8.40 -6.42 -8.34
CA ILE A 81 7.03 -5.99 -8.65
C ILE A 81 6.04 -6.88 -7.89
N ALA A 82 5.23 -6.24 -7.06
CA ALA A 82 4.07 -6.87 -6.48
C ALA A 82 2.85 -6.67 -7.40
N ILE A 83 2.21 -7.77 -7.79
CA ILE A 83 0.94 -7.74 -8.52
C ILE A 83 -0.21 -8.01 -7.55
N ARG A 84 -1.31 -7.26 -7.72
CA ARG A 84 -2.51 -7.40 -6.88
C ARG A 84 -3.59 -8.20 -7.60
N PRO A 85 -4.34 -9.07 -6.91
CA PRO A 85 -5.55 -9.68 -7.42
C PRO A 85 -6.56 -8.63 -7.91
N GLU A 86 -7.31 -8.97 -8.95
CA GLU A 86 -8.46 -8.17 -9.38
C GLU A 86 -9.57 -8.22 -8.30
N GLY A 87 -10.26 -7.10 -8.09
CA GLY A 87 -11.34 -7.00 -7.10
C GLY A 87 -10.88 -6.89 -5.63
N GLN A 88 -9.58 -6.96 -5.33
CA GLN A 88 -9.09 -6.66 -3.99
C GLN A 88 -9.12 -5.15 -3.73
N VAL A 89 -10.06 -4.68 -2.90
CA VAL A 89 -10.16 -3.28 -2.49
C VAL A 89 -9.14 -3.02 -1.37
N LEU A 90 -8.19 -2.13 -1.62
CA LEU A 90 -7.22 -1.68 -0.62
C LEU A 90 -7.87 -0.57 0.24
N PRO A 91 -7.64 -0.49 1.56
CA PRO A 91 -8.04 0.66 2.35
C PRO A 91 -7.50 1.95 1.73
N GLY A 92 -8.41 2.89 1.41
CA GLY A 92 -8.08 4.14 0.72
C GLY A 92 -8.36 4.15 -0.78
N ASP A 93 -8.88 3.06 -1.37
CA ASP A 93 -9.36 3.05 -2.75
C ASP A 93 -10.58 4.00 -2.89
N PRO A 94 -10.57 5.01 -3.77
CA PRO A 94 -11.71 5.92 -3.98
C PRO A 94 -12.97 5.21 -4.52
N THR A 95 -12.83 3.95 -4.94
CA THR A 95 -13.93 3.07 -5.34
C THR A 95 -14.49 2.23 -4.20
N ALA A 96 -13.89 2.30 -3.00
CA ALA A 96 -14.42 1.64 -1.82
C ALA A 96 -15.75 2.31 -1.42
N ALA A 97 -16.86 1.59 -1.61
CA ALA A 97 -18.10 1.96 -0.95
C ALA A 97 -17.84 1.98 0.57
N PRO A 98 -18.31 2.99 1.32
CA PRO A 98 -18.18 2.98 2.76
C PRO A 98 -18.79 1.69 3.28
N THR A 99 -18.01 0.93 4.05
CA THR A 99 -18.49 -0.30 4.68
C THR A 99 -19.78 0.03 5.43
N PRO A 100 -20.92 -0.63 5.10
CA PRO A 100 -22.16 -0.39 5.80
C PRO A 100 -21.92 -0.58 7.30
N ASP A 101 -22.17 0.46 8.09
CA ASP A 101 -21.97 0.39 9.52
C ASP A 101 -23.09 -0.47 10.14
N HIS A 102 -22.78 -1.74 10.41
CA HIS A 102 -23.72 -2.71 10.99
C HIS A 102 -23.92 -2.53 12.51
N ARG A 103 -23.32 -1.50 13.12
CA ARG A 103 -23.59 -1.17 14.52
C ARG A 103 -25.04 -0.77 14.69
N THR A 104 -25.66 -1.32 15.73
CA THR A 104 -26.98 -0.86 16.20
C THR A 104 -26.87 0.60 16.67
N ASP A 105 -27.98 1.35 16.66
CA ASP A 105 -27.98 2.77 17.07
C ASP A 105 -27.42 2.97 18.49
N THR A 106 -27.61 2.00 19.38
CA THR A 106 -27.01 1.97 20.72
C THR A 106 -25.49 1.86 20.69
N GLN A 107 -24.93 0.97 19.86
CA GLN A 107 -23.48 0.80 19.71
C GLN A 107 -22.81 2.01 19.04
N ARG A 108 -23.54 2.72 18.18
CA ARG A 108 -23.07 4.00 17.61
C ARG A 108 -23.02 5.10 18.67
N ALA A 109 -24.02 5.17 19.54
CA ALA A 109 -24.04 6.12 20.66
C ALA A 109 -22.90 5.85 21.64
N GLU A 110 -22.67 4.59 22.03
CA GLU A 110 -21.58 4.20 22.93
C GLU A 110 -20.19 4.55 22.37
N ALA A 111 -19.96 4.35 21.07
CA ALA A 111 -18.71 4.73 20.42
C ALA A 111 -18.48 6.26 20.39
N ALA A 112 -19.54 7.05 20.23
CA ALA A 112 -19.43 8.50 20.31
C ALA A 112 -19.08 8.96 21.73
N PHE A 113 -19.68 8.35 22.75
CA PHE A 113 -19.37 8.66 24.15
C PHE A 113 -17.98 8.16 24.57
N SER A 114 -17.47 7.05 24.03
CA SER A 114 -16.16 6.53 24.39
C SER A 114 -15.03 7.50 24.04
N ILE A 115 -15.17 8.27 22.96
CA ILE A 115 -14.20 9.32 22.59
C ILE A 115 -14.17 10.43 23.65
N ILE A 116 -15.34 10.80 24.18
CA ILE A 116 -15.46 11.82 25.24
C ILE A 116 -14.83 11.30 26.53
N PHE A 117 -15.13 10.06 26.93
CA PHE A 117 -14.57 9.45 28.14
C PHE A 117 -13.07 9.17 28.04
N SER A 118 -12.56 8.81 26.86
CA SER A 118 -11.12 8.60 26.65
C SER A 118 -10.29 9.89 26.83
N ASN A 119 -10.93 11.05 26.70
CA ASN A 119 -10.29 12.36 26.90
C ASN A 119 -10.73 13.05 28.20
N ILE A 120 -11.52 12.37 29.06
CA ILE A 120 -12.08 12.98 30.27
C ILE A 120 -10.98 13.43 31.25
N GLU A 121 -9.86 12.71 31.27
CA GLU A 121 -8.69 13.05 32.10
C GLU A 121 -8.04 14.36 31.66
N ALA A 122 -7.96 14.61 30.34
CA ALA A 122 -7.47 15.87 29.80
C ALA A 122 -8.42 17.04 30.10
N PHE A 123 -9.74 16.81 29.99
CA PHE A 123 -10.74 17.82 30.36
C PHE A 123 -10.71 18.14 31.86
N ALA A 124 -10.63 17.12 32.72
CA ALA A 124 -10.53 17.30 34.17
C ALA A 124 -9.26 18.08 34.58
N THR A 125 -8.12 17.74 33.97
CA THR A 125 -6.85 18.42 34.20
C THR A 125 -6.93 19.89 33.78
N LEU A 126 -7.54 20.17 32.62
CA LEU A 126 -7.74 21.55 32.15
C LEU A 126 -8.63 22.35 33.12
N THR A 127 -9.71 21.75 33.62
CA THR A 127 -10.59 22.41 34.60
C THR A 127 -9.85 22.74 35.90
N CYS A 128 -9.01 21.84 36.41
CA CYS A 128 -8.19 22.10 37.60
C CYS A 128 -7.19 23.25 37.38
N ILE A 129 -6.55 23.32 36.20
CA ILE A 129 -5.63 24.41 35.86
C ILE A 129 -6.35 25.75 35.80
N VAL A 130 -7.53 25.79 35.18
CA VAL A 130 -8.35 27.02 35.12
C VAL A 130 -8.73 27.50 36.51
N LEU A 131 -9.18 26.60 37.39
CA LEU A 131 -9.48 26.91 38.79
C LEU A 131 -8.26 27.47 39.54
N LEU A 132 -7.09 26.84 39.41
CA LEU A 132 -5.85 27.31 40.03
C LEU A 132 -5.46 28.70 39.56
N LEU A 133 -5.53 28.97 38.25
CA LEU A 133 -5.23 30.29 37.69
C LEU A 133 -6.23 31.35 38.16
N SER A 134 -7.51 31.00 38.27
CA SER A 134 -8.55 31.87 38.82
C SER A 134 -8.27 32.22 40.29
N PHE A 135 -7.86 31.24 41.11
CA PHE A 135 -7.48 31.47 42.51
C PHE A 135 -6.23 32.35 42.64
N ILE A 136 -5.19 32.11 41.83
CA ILE A 136 -3.97 32.93 41.83
C ILE A 136 -4.26 34.38 41.44
N LYS A 137 -5.15 34.60 40.46
CA LYS A 137 -5.59 35.95 40.07
C LYS A 137 -6.33 36.64 41.22
N TRP A 138 -7.12 35.89 41.98
CA TRP A 138 -7.89 36.42 43.10
C TRP A 138 -7.01 36.76 44.32
N MET A 139 -5.94 36.00 44.56
CA MET A 139 -4.97 36.28 45.64
C MET A 139 -3.98 37.41 45.32
N LYS A 140 -3.88 37.85 44.05
CA LYS A 140 -3.00 38.94 43.61
C LYS A 140 -3.74 40.28 43.44
N LEU A 141 -5.02 40.37 43.82
CA LEU A 141 -5.72 41.62 44.15
C LEU A 141 -5.64 41.86 45.65
#